data_AF-A0A2W5SW94-F1
#
_entry.id   AF-A0A2W5SW94-F1
#
_cell.length_a   1.000
_cell.length_b   1.000
_cell.length_c   1.000
_cell.angle_alpha   90.00
_cell.angle_beta   90.00
_cell.angle_gamma   90.00
#
_symmetry.space_group_name_H-M   'P 1'
#
loop_
_entity.id
_entity.type
_entity.pdbx_description
1 polymer ?
#
loop_
_entity_poly.entity_id
_entity_poly.type
_entity_poly.pdbx_seq_one_letter_code
_entity_poly.pdbx_strand_id
1 'polypeptide(L)'
;ILNFDPKAAAKVNFKNEDRAPLLFIAGQLDHIMPSTVNRANAKKYRTGVIAFREFEGRDHFIAGEKGWEEVASFALDWANQPTAFGVN
;
A
#
# COMPACT_ATOMS: atom_id res chain seq x y z
N ILE A 1 -7.65 22.99 -6.62
CA ILE A 1 -8.93 22.50 -7.19
C ILE A 1 -8.77 21.00 -7.40
N LEU A 2 -9.51 20.17 -6.67
CA LEU A 2 -9.51 18.73 -6.90
C LEU A 2 -10.53 18.41 -7.99
N ASN A 3 -10.10 17.72 -9.04
CA ASN A 3 -10.97 17.26 -10.12
C ASN A 3 -11.49 15.86 -9.81
N PHE A 4 -12.77 15.74 -9.46
CA PHE A 4 -13.45 14.47 -9.22
C PHE A 4 -14.27 14.04 -10.45
N ASP A 5 -13.62 13.91 -11.60
CA ASP A 5 -14.26 13.39 -12.80
C ASP A 5 -14.40 11.86 -12.71
N PRO A 6 -15.63 11.29 -12.72
CA PRO A 6 -15.85 9.84 -12.71
C PRO A 6 -15.35 9.12 -13.98
N LYS A 7 -14.94 9.87 -15.02
CA LYS A 7 -14.29 9.42 -16.26
C LYS A 7 -12.80 9.81 -16.33
N ALA A 8 -12.18 10.23 -15.23
CA ALA A 8 -10.76 10.57 -15.21
C ALA A 8 -9.91 9.42 -15.77
N ALA A 9 -8.89 9.78 -16.56
CA ALA A 9 -7.91 8.81 -17.09
C ALA A 9 -7.18 8.03 -15.97
N ALA A 10 -7.08 8.62 -14.77
CA ALA A 10 -6.48 8.00 -13.59
C ALA A 10 -7.44 7.10 -12.78
N LYS A 11 -8.61 6.75 -13.33
CA LYS A 11 -9.58 5.90 -12.64
C LYS A 11 -9.03 4.48 -12.44
N VAL A 12 -8.95 4.05 -11.19
CA VAL A 12 -8.51 2.71 -10.82
C VAL A 12 -9.62 1.68 -11.06
N ASN A 13 -9.31 0.61 -11.79
CA ASN A 13 -10.18 -0.55 -11.92
C ASN A 13 -9.97 -1.54 -10.75
N PHE A 14 -10.69 -1.33 -9.64
CA PHE A 14 -10.61 -2.21 -8.46
C PHE A 14 -11.14 -3.63 -8.69
N LYS A 15 -11.84 -3.87 -9.80
CA LYS A 15 -12.41 -5.18 -10.17
C LYS A 15 -11.51 -5.96 -11.13
N ASN A 16 -10.33 -5.46 -11.48
CA ASN A 16 -9.39 -6.21 -12.33
C ASN A 16 -8.84 -7.41 -11.55
N GLU A 17 -9.27 -8.61 -11.92
CA GLU A 17 -8.81 -9.87 -11.29
C GLU A 17 -7.47 -10.36 -11.88
N ASP A 18 -7.13 -9.94 -13.10
CA ASP A 18 -5.90 -10.34 -13.81
C ASP A 18 -4.64 -9.57 -13.36
N ARG A 19 -4.77 -8.74 -12.31
CA ARG A 19 -3.65 -7.95 -11.77
C ARG A 19 -2.70 -8.82 -10.92
N ALA A 20 -1.45 -8.37 -10.80
CA ALA A 20 -0.51 -8.92 -9.82
C ALA A 20 -0.97 -8.70 -8.36
N PRO A 21 -0.44 -9.47 -7.40
CA PRO A 21 -0.59 -9.20 -5.96
C PRO A 21 -0.23 -7.76 -5.60
N LEU A 22 -0.92 -7.19 -4.60
CA LEU A 22 -0.65 -5.83 -4.12
C LEU A 22 -0.20 -5.85 -2.66
N LEU A 23 0.91 -5.16 -2.39
CA LEU A 23 1.38 -4.86 -1.04
C LEU A 23 1.32 -3.36 -0.81
N PHE A 24 0.65 -2.97 0.27
CA PHE A 24 0.60 -1.60 0.78
C PHE A 24 1.52 -1.49 2.00
N ILE A 25 2.46 -0.55 1.95
CA ILE A 25 3.37 -0.23 3.05
C ILE A 25 3.08 1.20 3.50
N ALA A 26 3.00 1.43 4.80
CA ALA A 26 2.82 2.75 5.38
C ALA A 26 3.70 2.95 6.63
N GLY A 27 4.17 4.18 6.84
CA GLY A 27 4.78 4.60 8.09
C GLY A 27 3.72 5.07 9.09
N GLN A 28 3.87 4.69 10.35
CA GLN A 28 2.96 5.10 11.43
C GLN A 28 3.00 6.62 11.70
N LEU A 29 4.17 7.24 11.53
CA LEU A 29 4.40 8.67 11.76
C LEU A 29 4.29 9.50 10.47
N ASP A 30 3.79 8.92 9.38
CA ASP A 30 3.55 9.65 8.14
C ASP A 30 2.36 10.61 8.30
N HIS A 31 2.65 11.91 8.37
CA HIS A 31 1.63 12.97 8.43
C HIS A 31 1.23 13.52 7.06
N ILE A 32 1.95 13.18 5.98
CA ILE A 32 1.65 13.61 4.61
C ILE A 32 0.66 12.63 3.97
N MET A 33 0.94 11.33 4.09
CA MET A 33 0.10 10.22 3.63
C MET A 33 -0.18 9.22 4.76
N PRO A 34 -1.09 9.56 5.70
CA PRO A 34 -1.36 8.73 6.87
C PRO A 34 -1.68 7.28 6.53
N SER A 35 -1.25 6.36 7.41
CA SER A 35 -1.45 4.93 7.22
C SER A 35 -2.92 4.52 7.01
N THR A 36 -3.86 5.29 7.59
CA THR A 36 -5.30 5.12 7.40
C THR A 36 -5.73 5.27 5.93
N VAL A 37 -5.08 6.15 5.17
CA VAL A 37 -5.33 6.34 3.73
C VAL A 37 -4.88 5.10 2.95
N ASN A 38 -3.69 4.59 3.24
CA ASN A 38 -3.17 3.37 2.63
C ASN A 38 -4.06 2.16 2.95
N ARG A 39 -4.46 2.02 4.22
CA ARG A 39 -5.38 0.97 4.66
C ARG A 39 -6.74 1.06 3.96
N ALA A 40 -7.31 2.26 3.85
CA ALA A 40 -8.57 2.48 3.15
C ALA A 40 -8.47 2.14 1.66
N ASN A 41 -7.33 2.43 1.02
CA ASN A 41 -7.07 2.04 -0.37
C ASN A 41 -6.89 0.53 -0.54
N ALA A 42 -6.16 -0.13 0.36
CA ALA A 42 -6.05 -1.59 0.35
C ALA A 42 -7.44 -2.24 0.47
N LYS A 43 -8.28 -1.70 1.37
CA LYS A 43 -9.70 -2.03 1.52
C LYS A 43 -10.58 -1.57 0.36
N LYS A 44 -10.09 -1.17 -0.82
CA LYS A 44 -10.95 -1.06 -2.02
C LYS A 44 -10.81 -2.25 -2.95
N TYR A 45 -9.70 -2.97 -2.84
CA TYR A 45 -9.47 -4.22 -3.57
C TYR A 45 -10.16 -5.37 -2.81
N ARG A 46 -10.88 -6.22 -3.53
CA ARG A 46 -11.68 -7.34 -2.96
C ARG A 46 -11.29 -8.70 -3.50
N THR A 47 -10.50 -8.74 -4.56
CA THR A 47 -10.12 -9.96 -5.30
C THR A 47 -8.60 -10.05 -5.40
N GLY A 48 -8.07 -11.28 -5.49
CA GLY A 48 -6.63 -11.55 -5.53
C GLY A 48 -5.93 -11.44 -4.18
N VAL A 49 -4.59 -11.44 -4.19
CA VAL A 49 -3.77 -11.26 -2.98
C VAL A 49 -3.60 -9.76 -2.70
N ILE A 50 -3.96 -9.35 -1.48
CA ILE A 50 -3.75 -8.00 -0.96
C ILE A 50 -3.11 -8.12 0.42
N ALA A 51 -2.02 -7.38 0.62
CA ALA A 51 -1.33 -7.25 1.88
C ALA A 51 -1.24 -5.78 2.30
N PHE A 52 -1.35 -5.53 3.61
CA PHE A 52 -1.09 -4.22 4.20
C PHE A 52 -0.18 -4.36 5.42
N ARG A 53 0.93 -3.60 5.42
CA ARG A 53 1.87 -3.51 6.55
C ARG A 53 2.05 -2.04 6.94
N GLU A 54 1.87 -1.78 8.23
CA GLU A 54 2.27 -0.52 8.86
C GLU A 54 3.58 -0.75 9.61
N PHE A 55 4.54 0.15 9.45
CA PHE A 55 5.80 0.13 10.19
C PHE A 55 5.78 1.20 11.28
N GLU A 56 5.96 0.74 12.52
CA GLU A 56 6.00 1.59 13.71
C GLU A 56 7.22 2.53 13.65
N GLY A 57 7.03 3.79 14.08
CA GLY A 57 8.11 4.78 14.13
C GLY A 57 8.63 5.30 12.78
N ARG A 58 8.12 4.82 11.65
CA ARG A 58 8.52 5.25 10.30
C ARG A 58 7.71 6.43 9.81
N ASP A 59 8.32 7.33 9.04
CA ASP A 59 7.69 8.54 8.51
C ASP A 59 7.39 8.45 7.00
N HIS A 60 7.10 9.58 6.35
CA HIS A 60 6.81 9.64 4.92
C HIS A 60 8.00 9.21 4.03
N PHE A 61 9.22 9.39 4.53
CA PHE A 61 10.46 9.06 3.85
C PHE A 61 10.95 7.64 4.19
N ILE A 62 10.03 6.73 4.56
CA ILE A 62 10.28 5.34 4.94
C ILE A 62 11.22 4.55 4.00
N ALA A 63 11.24 4.90 2.71
CA ALA A 63 12.08 4.25 1.71
C ALA A 63 13.53 4.76 1.66
N GLY A 64 13.86 5.83 2.38
CA GLY A 64 15.20 6.43 2.39
C GLY A 64 15.69 6.87 3.78
N GLU A 65 14.88 6.71 4.81
CA GLU A 65 15.29 6.96 6.20
C GLU A 65 16.30 5.90 6.69
N LYS A 66 16.92 6.15 7.87
CA LYS A 66 17.86 5.19 8.46
C LYS A 66 17.17 3.85 8.75
N GLY A 67 17.74 2.75 8.26
CA GLY A 67 17.16 1.42 8.43
C GLY A 67 16.05 1.09 7.42
N TRP A 68 15.97 1.82 6.30
CA TRP A 68 15.10 1.51 5.16
C TRP A 68 15.30 0.09 4.62
N GLU A 69 16.46 -0.51 4.87
CA GLU A 69 16.80 -1.88 4.47
C GLU A 69 15.81 -2.91 5.05
N GLU A 70 15.28 -2.67 6.25
CA GLU A 70 14.23 -3.50 6.85
C GLU A 70 12.96 -3.52 5.98
N VAL A 71 12.55 -2.33 5.53
CA VAL A 71 11.35 -2.11 4.72
C VAL A 71 11.54 -2.73 3.34
N ALA A 72 12.72 -2.53 2.74
CA ALA A 72 13.08 -3.09 1.44
C ALA A 72 13.16 -4.63 1.49
N SER A 73 13.79 -5.19 2.53
CA SER A 73 13.89 -6.64 2.71
C SER A 73 12.50 -7.26 2.87
N PHE A 74 11.65 -6.67 3.72
CA PHE A 74 10.27 -7.11 3.88
C PHE A 74 9.49 -7.09 2.55
N ALA A 75 9.62 -6.01 1.77
CA ALA A 75 8.92 -5.89 0.50
C ALA A 75 9.41 -6.94 -0.52
N LEU A 76 10.72 -7.19 -0.58
CA LEU A 76 11.33 -8.17 -1.48
C LEU A 76 10.93 -9.60 -1.09
N ASP A 77 11.01 -9.95 0.19
CA ASP A 77 10.63 -11.26 0.70
C ASP A 77 9.16 -11.56 0.42
N TRP A 78 8.29 -10.58 0.65
CA TRP A 78 6.87 -10.70 0.30
C TRP A 78 6.65 -10.85 -1.21
N ALA A 79 7.39 -10.11 -2.04
CA ALA A 79 7.25 -10.20 -3.50
C ALA A 79 7.63 -11.59 -4.04
N ASN A 80 8.59 -12.27 -3.40
CA ASN A 80 8.97 -13.65 -3.74
C ASN A 80 7.90 -14.67 -3.32
N GLN A 81 7.14 -14.39 -2.26
CA GLN A 81 6.08 -15.27 -1.74
C GLN A 81 4.84 -14.49 -1.30
N PRO A 82 4.03 -13.99 -2.25
CA PRO A 82 2.92 -13.09 -1.92
C PRO A 82 1.84 -13.80 -1.12
N THR A 83 1.54 -13.24 0.06
CA THR A 83 0.47 -13.72 0.95
C THR A 83 -0.42 -12.57 1.38
N ALA A 84 -1.70 -12.86 1.68
CA ALA A 84 -2.66 -11.85 2.09
C ALA A 84 -2.66 -11.65 3.62
N PHE A 85 -2.63 -10.41 4.08
CA PHE A 85 -2.72 -10.04 5.50
C PHE A 85 -3.03 -8.55 5.69
N GLY A 86 -3.41 -8.14 6.90
CA GLY A 86 -3.52 -6.74 7.30
C GLY A 86 -4.69 -5.95 6.68
N VAL A 87 -5.53 -6.62 5.87
CA VAL A 87 -6.72 -6.06 5.23
C VAL A 87 -7.94 -6.83 5.75
N ASN A 88 -8.46 -6.42 6.91
CA ASN A 88 -9.79 -6.81 7.42
C ASN A 88 -10.77 -5.65 7.25
#